data_AF-A0A2T0KAQ2-F1
#
_entry.id   AF-A0A2T0KAQ2-F1
#
_cell.length_a   1.000
_cell.length_b   1.000
_cell.length_c   1.000
_cell.angle_alpha   90.00
_cell.angle_beta   90.00
_cell.angle_gamma   90.00
#
_symmetry.space_group_name_H-M   'P 1'
#
loop_
_entity.id
_entity.type
_entity.pdbx_description
1 polymer ?
#
loop_
_entity_poly.entity_id
_entity_poly.type
_entity_poly.pdbx_seq_one_letter_code
_entity_poly.pdbx_strand_id
1 'polypeptide(L)'
;MTIELPAELTEPLEWLGLSWPQADEDRLHADGLAWIEHGTRLRRHAAEADAAARRVWLENEGASVDAFEQWWNGADGPGRHLDDAATAVELIGAGLIAMAGVTVALKTAYLAQLTLLAFQVGQAIATSVATAGATLAEIPIFVAASRLACRQLVRKALQVVEGEIAQMFRQAAELLRTAGTKTAARHAGDLATHFGQNSEFHRLMREVELADVRSPVDGANFYSGKATDGTPMRVFAEKHTDGVTRVTLEQTPGGERFDDLLLFENGSPIRTGQAEDIWRRLSERYAEGAQGEVTAWSHNPRVNSIWNTVEKPALEQNSAVTKISVIDPDA
;
A
#
# COMPACT_ATOMS: atom_id res chain seq x y z
N MET A 1 15.44 7.43 -21.61
CA MET A 1 14.21 7.23 -22.40
C MET A 1 13.40 6.22 -21.61
N THR A 2 12.20 6.59 -21.18
CA THR A 2 11.29 5.72 -20.42
C THR A 2 11.05 4.42 -21.20
N ILE A 3 11.21 3.30 -20.51
CA ILE A 3 11.04 1.96 -21.03
C ILE A 3 9.54 1.71 -21.16
N GLU A 4 9.12 1.56 -22.41
CA GLU A 4 7.76 1.21 -22.79
C GLU A 4 7.66 -0.28 -23.13
N LEU A 5 6.44 -0.80 -23.06
CA LEU A 5 6.14 -2.17 -23.48
C LEU A 5 6.22 -2.28 -25.01
N PRO A 6 7.11 -3.13 -25.56
CA PRO A 6 7.11 -3.44 -26.99
C PRO A 6 5.78 -4.07 -27.40
N ALA A 7 5.27 -3.71 -28.58
CA ALA A 7 3.96 -4.18 -29.06
C ALA A 7 3.86 -5.72 -29.08
N GLU A 8 4.97 -6.38 -29.43
CA GLU A 8 5.11 -7.83 -29.51
C GLU A 8 4.93 -8.53 -28.15
N LEU A 9 5.13 -7.82 -27.04
CA LEU A 9 5.01 -8.36 -25.68
C LEU A 9 3.66 -8.05 -25.03
N THR A 10 2.76 -7.38 -25.74
CA THR A 10 1.38 -7.10 -25.28
C THR A 10 0.58 -8.38 -25.12
N GLU A 11 0.60 -9.25 -26.12
CA GLU A 11 -0.10 -10.53 -26.09
C GLU A 11 0.42 -11.46 -24.96
N PRO A 12 1.74 -11.66 -24.79
CA PRO A 12 2.28 -12.36 -23.63
C PRO A 12 1.83 -11.79 -22.28
N LEU A 13 1.72 -10.46 -22.16
CA LEU A 13 1.26 -9.81 -20.94
C LEU A 13 -0.24 -10.06 -20.68
N GLU A 14 -1.07 -10.05 -21.72
CA GLU A 14 -2.50 -10.37 -21.64
C GLU A 14 -2.74 -11.80 -21.18
N TRP A 15 -1.96 -12.78 -21.65
CA TRP A 15 -2.03 -14.17 -21.15
C TRP A 15 -1.78 -14.26 -19.64
N LEU A 16 -0.87 -13.42 -19.13
CA LEU A 16 -0.60 -13.35 -17.69
C LEU A 16 -1.74 -12.69 -16.92
N GLY A 17 -2.57 -11.86 -17.55
CA GLY A 17 -3.60 -11.07 -16.89
C GLY A 17 -3.01 -10.07 -15.89
N LEU A 18 -1.82 -9.52 -16.20
CA LEU A 18 -1.11 -8.55 -15.36
C LEU A 18 -1.01 -7.21 -16.10
N SER A 19 -0.83 -6.13 -15.33
CA SER A 19 -0.59 -4.79 -15.88
C SER A 19 0.90 -4.51 -16.04
N TRP A 20 1.25 -3.73 -17.06
CA TRP A 20 2.58 -3.16 -17.23
C TRP A 20 2.84 -2.06 -16.17
N PRO A 21 4.04 -2.01 -15.54
CA PRO A 21 4.40 -0.91 -14.65
C PRO A 21 4.52 0.42 -15.39
N GLN A 22 3.71 1.41 -15.03
CA GLN A 22 3.60 2.72 -15.73
C GLN A 22 4.49 3.83 -15.15
N ALA A 23 5.40 3.52 -14.23
CA ALA A 23 6.25 4.54 -13.61
C ALA A 23 7.22 5.14 -14.64
N ASP A 24 7.49 6.44 -14.53
CA ASP A 24 8.41 7.17 -15.42
C ASP A 24 9.78 7.33 -14.74
N GLU A 25 10.66 6.37 -14.98
CA GLU A 25 12.01 6.33 -14.40
C GLU A 25 12.90 7.49 -14.84
N ASP A 26 12.73 8.01 -16.06
CA ASP A 26 13.52 9.13 -16.57
C ASP A 26 13.19 10.38 -15.78
N ARG A 27 11.90 10.63 -15.56
CA ARG A 27 11.44 11.74 -14.75
C ARG A 27 11.87 11.60 -13.29
N LEU A 28 11.74 10.40 -12.70
CA LEU A 28 12.22 10.15 -11.34
C LEU A 28 13.71 10.44 -11.19
N HIS A 29 14.51 10.00 -12.17
CA HIS A 29 15.95 10.25 -12.18
C HIS A 29 16.27 11.75 -12.37
N ALA A 30 15.59 12.43 -13.29
CA ALA A 30 15.76 13.86 -13.54
C ALA A 30 15.39 14.71 -12.32
N ASP A 31 14.24 14.42 -11.70
CA ASP A 31 13.80 15.07 -10.46
C ASP A 31 14.83 14.82 -9.36
N GLY A 32 15.29 13.58 -9.20
CA GLY A 32 16.33 13.23 -8.24
C GLY A 32 17.62 14.03 -8.41
N LEU A 33 18.12 14.17 -9.64
CA LEU A 33 19.29 15.00 -9.93
C LEU A 33 19.05 16.48 -9.62
N ALA A 34 17.87 17.02 -9.92
CA ALA A 34 17.52 18.39 -9.59
C ALA A 34 17.52 18.65 -8.07
N TRP A 35 17.09 17.67 -7.27
CA TRP A 35 17.17 17.72 -5.81
C TRP A 35 18.63 17.68 -5.33
N ILE A 36 19.48 16.80 -5.85
CA ILE A 36 20.92 16.77 -5.52
C ILE A 36 21.60 18.10 -5.85
N GLU A 37 21.29 18.70 -7.00
CA GLU A 37 21.83 20.00 -7.38
C GLU A 37 21.33 21.11 -6.43
N HIS A 38 20.06 21.07 -6.04
CA HIS A 38 19.50 22.00 -5.05
C HIS A 38 20.20 21.87 -3.70
N GLY A 39 20.46 20.65 -3.23
CA GLY A 39 21.21 20.39 -1.99
C GLY A 39 22.62 20.95 -2.05
N THR A 40 23.31 20.77 -3.18
CA THR A 40 24.66 21.34 -3.41
C THR A 40 24.64 22.88 -3.34
N ARG A 41 23.64 23.52 -3.94
CA ARG A 41 23.47 24.98 -3.85
C ARG A 41 23.18 25.43 -2.42
N LEU A 42 22.32 24.70 -1.71
CA LEU A 42 21.97 25.00 -0.32
C LEU A 42 23.20 24.88 0.60
N ARG A 43 24.02 23.85 0.42
CA ARG A 43 25.28 23.64 1.13
C ARG A 43 26.28 24.78 0.90
N ARG A 44 26.37 25.28 -0.33
CA ARG A 44 27.20 26.47 -0.64
C ARG A 44 26.69 27.70 0.11
N HIS A 45 25.38 27.95 0.11
CA HIS A 45 24.79 29.07 0.84
C HIS A 45 24.95 28.92 2.36
N ALA A 46 24.88 27.69 2.89
CA ALA A 46 25.16 27.40 4.28
C ALA A 46 26.60 27.79 4.65
N ALA A 47 27.58 27.39 3.83
CA ALA A 47 28.98 27.75 4.03
C ALA A 47 29.23 29.27 3.91
N GLU A 48 28.57 29.96 2.97
CA GLU A 48 28.63 31.42 2.84
C GLU A 48 28.06 32.11 4.10
N ALA A 49 26.93 31.63 4.61
CA ALA A 49 26.30 32.15 5.81
C ALA A 49 27.15 31.91 7.07
N ASP A 50 27.72 30.70 7.22
CA ASP A 50 28.62 30.38 8.33
C ASP A 50 29.89 31.22 8.30
N ALA A 51 30.49 31.44 7.12
CA ALA A 51 31.65 32.31 6.97
C ALA A 51 31.32 33.78 7.32
N ALA A 52 30.13 34.26 6.92
CA ALA A 52 29.68 35.61 7.27
C ALA A 52 29.43 35.75 8.78
N ALA A 53 28.77 34.78 9.39
CA ALA A 53 28.52 34.74 10.82
C ALA A 53 29.86 34.73 11.59
N ARG A 54 30.82 33.87 11.19
CA ARG A 54 32.17 33.80 11.78
C ARG A 54 32.88 35.14 11.81
N ARG A 55 32.80 35.93 10.73
CA ARG A 55 33.42 37.26 10.70
C ARG A 55 32.86 38.17 11.79
N VAL A 56 31.56 38.08 12.09
CA VAL A 56 30.94 38.90 13.14
C VAL A 56 31.63 38.70 14.48
N TRP A 57 31.87 37.44 14.91
CA TRP A 57 32.50 37.22 16.22
C TRP A 57 34.03 37.17 16.21
N LEU A 58 34.66 37.06 15.03
CA LEU A 58 36.11 37.23 14.90
C LEU A 58 36.54 38.70 14.85
N GLU A 59 35.71 39.58 14.29
CA GLU A 59 36.04 41.00 14.08
C GLU A 59 35.41 41.93 15.14
N ASN A 60 34.55 41.41 16.01
CA ASN A 60 33.88 42.18 17.06
C ASN A 60 34.02 41.49 18.42
N GLU A 61 33.94 42.26 19.50
CA GLU A 61 34.01 41.76 20.88
C GLU A 61 32.80 42.25 21.69
N GLY A 62 32.38 41.45 22.67
CA GLY A 62 31.36 41.84 23.66
C GLY A 62 30.27 40.79 23.86
N ALA A 63 29.52 40.93 24.97
CA ALA A 63 28.55 39.91 25.40
C ALA A 63 27.47 39.56 24.37
N SER A 64 27.07 40.51 23.50
CA SER A 64 26.13 40.25 22.41
C SER A 64 26.72 39.40 21.29
N VAL A 65 28.03 39.56 21.04
CA VAL A 65 28.77 38.79 20.03
C VAL A 65 28.96 37.35 20.53
N ASP A 66 29.33 37.18 21.79
CA ASP A 66 29.45 35.87 22.44
C ASP A 66 28.09 35.13 22.45
N ALA A 67 27.01 35.85 22.76
CA ALA A 67 25.65 35.28 22.72
C ALA A 67 25.23 34.88 21.31
N PHE A 68 25.62 35.66 20.29
CA PHE A 68 25.36 35.32 18.89
C PHE A 68 26.14 34.08 18.44
N GLU A 69 27.43 33.96 18.81
CA GLU A 69 28.24 32.77 18.53
C GLU A 69 27.63 31.52 19.17
N GLN A 70 27.21 31.61 20.45
CA GLN A 70 26.57 30.50 21.16
C GLN A 70 25.23 30.10 20.53
N TRP A 71 24.42 31.08 20.12
CA TRP A 71 23.16 30.82 19.44
C TRP A 71 23.39 30.19 18.05
N TRP A 72 24.33 30.71 17.27
CA TRP A 72 24.64 30.21 15.92
C TRP A 72 25.12 28.76 15.94
N ASN A 73 26.00 28.43 16.89
CA ASN A 73 26.60 27.11 17.05
C ASN A 73 25.81 26.19 18.01
N GLY A 74 24.67 26.65 18.51
CA GLY A 74 23.80 25.85 19.37
C GLY A 74 23.25 24.61 18.66
N ALA A 75 22.74 23.65 19.44
CA ALA A 75 22.15 22.43 18.89
C ALA A 75 20.94 22.72 17.97
N ASP A 76 20.18 23.78 18.27
CA ASP A 76 19.09 24.32 17.44
C ASP A 76 19.51 25.64 16.75
N GLY A 77 20.81 25.76 16.43
CA GLY A 77 21.40 26.94 15.81
C GLY A 77 21.20 26.95 14.28
N PRO A 78 21.09 28.14 13.65
CA PRO A 78 20.97 28.27 12.20
C PRO A 78 22.06 27.55 11.40
N GLY A 79 23.30 27.51 11.88
CA GLY A 79 24.40 26.84 11.18
C GLY A 79 24.08 25.36 10.94
N ARG A 80 23.64 24.66 11.99
CA ARG A 80 23.26 23.24 11.90
C ARG A 80 21.99 23.04 11.07
N HIS A 81 21.00 23.92 11.21
CA HIS A 81 19.75 23.82 10.44
C HIS A 81 19.95 23.92 8.93
N LEU A 82 20.89 24.76 8.48
CA LEU A 82 21.22 24.88 7.06
C LEU A 82 21.89 23.61 6.52
N ASP A 83 22.77 22.99 7.30
CA ASP A 83 23.41 21.72 6.94
C ASP A 83 22.43 20.53 6.97
N ASP A 84 21.55 20.47 7.98
CA ASP A 84 20.49 19.47 8.09
C ASP A 84 19.53 19.58 6.89
N ALA A 85 19.15 20.81 6.49
CA ALA A 85 18.31 21.05 5.32
C ALA A 85 18.99 20.61 4.02
N ALA A 86 20.27 20.91 3.83
CA ALA A 86 21.04 20.46 2.66
C ALA A 86 21.10 18.93 2.59
N THR A 87 21.41 18.29 3.72
CA THR A 87 21.47 16.82 3.83
C THR A 87 20.10 16.18 3.55
N ALA A 88 19.02 16.77 4.04
CA ALA A 88 17.68 16.25 3.80
C ALA A 88 17.25 16.32 2.33
N VAL A 89 17.53 17.45 1.67
CA VAL A 89 17.29 17.65 0.24
C VAL A 89 18.08 16.63 -0.59
N GLU A 90 19.34 16.37 -0.21
CA GLU A 90 20.18 15.35 -0.85
C GLU A 90 19.61 13.93 -0.66
N LEU A 91 19.10 13.59 0.53
CA LEU A 91 18.44 12.31 0.80
C LEU A 91 17.16 12.11 -0.01
N ILE A 92 16.35 13.16 -0.18
CA ILE A 92 15.16 13.13 -1.05
C ILE A 92 15.58 12.82 -2.49
N GLY A 93 16.62 13.52 -2.98
CA GLY A 93 17.17 13.28 -4.33
C GLY A 93 17.69 11.85 -4.50
N ALA A 94 18.43 11.33 -3.52
CA ALA A 94 18.93 9.95 -3.52
C ALA A 94 17.78 8.92 -3.54
N GLY A 95 16.73 9.15 -2.76
CA GLY A 95 15.53 8.30 -2.76
C GLY A 95 14.84 8.25 -4.12
N LEU A 96 14.73 9.39 -4.82
CA LEU A 96 14.15 9.46 -6.17
C LEU A 96 15.00 8.71 -7.21
N ILE A 97 16.32 8.87 -7.17
CA ILE A 97 17.26 8.14 -8.04
C ILE A 97 17.17 6.63 -7.78
N ALA A 98 17.08 6.21 -6.52
CA ALA A 98 16.90 4.81 -6.15
C ALA A 98 15.58 4.24 -6.71
N MET A 99 14.47 5.00 -6.62
CA MET A 99 13.19 4.58 -7.21
C MET A 99 13.26 4.44 -8.73
N ALA A 100 13.97 5.34 -9.42
CA ALA A 100 14.22 5.22 -10.85
C ALA A 100 14.99 3.92 -11.16
N GLY A 101 16.04 3.61 -10.40
CA GLY A 101 16.81 2.37 -10.54
C GLY A 101 15.98 1.11 -10.33
N VAL A 102 15.14 1.08 -9.28
CA VAL A 102 14.21 -0.03 -9.02
C VAL A 102 13.21 -0.19 -10.16
N THR A 103 12.69 0.91 -10.70
CA THR A 103 11.74 0.91 -11.83
C THR A 103 12.37 0.32 -13.10
N VAL A 104 13.58 0.77 -13.45
CA VAL A 104 14.34 0.25 -14.60
C VAL A 104 14.58 -1.26 -14.44
N ALA A 105 15.05 -1.68 -13.26
CA ALA A 105 15.31 -3.09 -12.98
C ALA A 105 14.04 -3.94 -13.09
N LEU A 106 12.91 -3.46 -12.53
CA LEU A 106 11.63 -4.15 -12.60
C LEU A 106 11.15 -4.28 -14.05
N LYS A 107 11.10 -3.19 -14.81
CA LYS A 107 10.65 -3.19 -16.21
C LYS A 107 11.53 -4.09 -17.08
N THR A 108 12.85 -4.02 -16.92
CA THR A 108 13.81 -4.88 -17.66
C THR A 108 13.57 -6.36 -17.37
N ALA A 109 13.39 -6.72 -16.08
CA ALA A 109 13.10 -8.10 -15.69
C ALA A 109 11.72 -8.57 -16.20
N TYR A 110 10.73 -7.67 -16.24
CA TYR A 110 9.42 -7.94 -16.83
C TYR A 110 9.54 -8.26 -18.33
N LEU A 111 10.26 -7.44 -19.09
CA LEU A 111 10.50 -7.66 -20.53
C LEU A 111 11.21 -9.00 -20.79
N ALA A 112 12.22 -9.33 -19.98
CA ALA A 112 12.90 -10.61 -20.08
C ALA A 112 11.93 -11.79 -19.85
N GLN A 113 11.06 -11.70 -18.84
CA GLN A 113 10.08 -12.77 -18.55
C GLN A 113 9.03 -12.92 -19.65
N LEU A 114 8.51 -11.80 -20.17
CA LEU A 114 7.53 -11.80 -21.27
C LEU A 114 8.15 -12.36 -22.56
N THR A 115 9.39 -11.98 -22.86
CA THR A 115 10.13 -12.50 -24.02
C THR A 115 10.36 -14.01 -23.90
N LEU A 116 10.75 -14.48 -22.72
CA LEU A 116 10.92 -15.91 -22.45
C LEU A 116 9.59 -16.67 -22.62
N LEU A 117 8.49 -16.14 -22.09
CA LEU A 117 7.16 -16.74 -22.24
C LEU A 117 6.74 -16.82 -23.71
N ALA A 118 6.89 -15.72 -24.47
CA ALA A 118 6.57 -15.68 -25.89
C ALA A 118 7.36 -16.74 -26.68
N PHE A 119 8.65 -16.89 -26.37
CA PHE A 119 9.49 -17.92 -26.97
C PHE A 119 9.01 -19.34 -26.62
N GLN A 120 8.71 -19.62 -25.35
CA GLN A 120 8.22 -20.92 -24.89
C GLN A 120 6.90 -21.31 -25.56
N VAL A 121 5.94 -20.38 -25.63
CA VAL A 121 4.66 -20.61 -26.29
C VAL A 121 4.84 -20.80 -27.79
N GLY A 122 5.68 -19.99 -28.44
CA GLY A 122 6.00 -20.15 -29.86
C GLY A 122 6.62 -21.52 -30.18
N GLN A 123 7.52 -22.02 -29.34
CA GLN A 123 8.12 -23.36 -29.48
C GLN A 123 7.10 -24.48 -29.27
N ALA A 124 6.22 -24.35 -28.27
CA ALA A 124 5.16 -25.31 -28.01
C ALA A 124 4.21 -25.44 -29.21
N ILE A 125 3.87 -24.31 -29.84
CA ILE A 125 3.05 -24.27 -31.07
C ILE A 125 3.82 -24.86 -32.26
N ALA A 126 5.07 -24.47 -32.48
CA ALA A 126 5.88 -24.92 -33.60
C ALA A 126 6.10 -26.45 -33.61
N THR A 127 6.20 -27.06 -32.44
CA THR A 127 6.42 -28.51 -32.27
C THR A 127 5.12 -29.31 -32.07
N SER A 128 3.97 -28.63 -32.06
CA SER A 128 2.66 -29.26 -31.78
C SER A 128 2.32 -30.39 -32.75
N VAL A 129 2.51 -30.20 -34.06
CA VAL A 129 2.20 -31.24 -35.07
C VAL A 129 3.07 -32.48 -34.87
N ALA A 130 4.37 -32.29 -34.64
CA ALA A 130 5.33 -33.37 -34.42
C ALA A 130 5.04 -34.16 -33.12
N THR A 131 4.49 -33.49 -32.10
CA THR A 131 4.14 -34.10 -30.81
C THR A 131 2.67 -34.47 -30.69
N ALA A 132 1.93 -34.48 -31.81
CA ALA A 132 0.49 -34.75 -31.83
C ALA A 132 -0.33 -33.87 -30.85
N GLY A 133 0.11 -32.63 -30.64
CA GLY A 133 -0.53 -31.64 -29.78
C GLY A 133 -0.11 -31.71 -28.30
N ALA A 134 0.75 -32.65 -27.91
CA ALA A 134 1.14 -32.83 -26.50
C ALA A 134 1.81 -31.59 -25.90
N THR A 135 2.67 -30.90 -26.65
CA THR A 135 3.38 -29.68 -26.17
C THR A 135 2.45 -28.51 -25.90
N LEU A 136 1.24 -28.47 -26.49
CA LEU A 136 0.27 -27.41 -26.21
C LEU A 136 -0.26 -27.48 -24.77
N ALA A 137 -0.22 -28.66 -24.13
CA ALA A 137 -0.60 -28.82 -22.73
C ALA A 137 0.39 -28.16 -21.75
N GLU A 138 1.59 -27.79 -22.22
CA GLU A 138 2.60 -27.10 -21.41
C GLU A 138 2.33 -25.59 -21.32
N ILE A 139 1.59 -25.00 -22.27
CA ILE A 139 1.32 -23.56 -22.34
C ILE A 139 0.71 -23.02 -21.03
N PRO A 140 -0.35 -23.64 -20.45
CA PRO A 140 -0.90 -23.18 -19.17
C PRO A 140 0.13 -23.20 -18.03
N ILE A 141 1.07 -24.14 -18.05
CA ILE A 141 2.14 -24.27 -17.05
C ILE A 141 3.12 -23.10 -17.19
N PHE A 142 3.56 -22.78 -18.41
CA PHE A 142 4.44 -21.64 -18.67
C PHE A 142 3.82 -20.31 -18.27
N VAL A 143 2.54 -20.11 -18.59
CA VAL A 143 1.76 -18.92 -18.21
C VAL A 143 1.67 -18.81 -16.69
N ALA A 144 1.34 -19.90 -15.99
CA ALA A 144 1.24 -19.91 -14.53
C ALA A 144 2.59 -19.63 -13.85
N ALA A 145 3.66 -20.26 -14.33
CA ALA A 145 5.02 -20.05 -13.82
C ALA A 145 5.49 -18.59 -14.04
N SER A 146 5.27 -18.05 -15.23
CA SER A 146 5.62 -16.67 -15.57
C SER A 146 4.81 -15.65 -14.76
N ARG A 147 3.52 -15.92 -14.52
CA ARG A 147 2.68 -15.09 -13.64
C ARG A 147 3.25 -15.03 -12.22
N LEU A 148 3.70 -16.17 -11.68
CA LEU A 148 4.34 -16.22 -10.37
C LEU A 148 5.66 -15.44 -10.35
N ALA A 149 6.50 -15.61 -11.36
CA ALA A 149 7.76 -14.89 -11.50
C ALA A 149 7.55 -13.36 -11.54
N CYS A 150 6.65 -12.87 -12.39
CA CYS A 150 6.29 -11.45 -12.47
C CYS A 150 5.77 -10.91 -11.12
N ARG A 151 4.90 -11.65 -10.44
CA ARG A 151 4.41 -11.28 -9.09
C ARG A 151 5.53 -11.24 -8.05
N GLN A 152 6.56 -12.08 -8.18
CA GLN A 152 7.73 -12.03 -7.29
C GLN A 152 8.62 -10.83 -7.59
N LEU A 153 8.80 -10.47 -8.87
CA LEU A 153 9.55 -9.27 -9.26
C LEU A 153 8.94 -8.00 -8.67
N VAL A 154 7.62 -7.83 -8.80
CA VAL A 154 6.88 -6.69 -8.22
C VAL A 154 7.05 -6.66 -6.70
N ARG A 155 6.93 -7.80 -6.02
CA ARG A 155 7.12 -7.88 -4.57
C ARG A 155 8.52 -7.47 -4.13
N LYS A 156 9.57 -7.92 -4.83
CA LYS A 156 10.95 -7.52 -4.52
C LYS A 156 11.16 -6.02 -4.74
N ALA A 157 10.63 -5.47 -5.83
CA ALA A 157 10.70 -4.03 -6.09
C ALA A 157 10.01 -3.22 -4.98
N LEU A 158 8.80 -3.64 -4.57
CA LEU A 158 8.08 -3.01 -3.46
C LEU A 158 8.85 -3.10 -2.14
N GLN A 159 9.48 -4.23 -1.82
CA GLN A 159 10.28 -4.37 -0.59
C GLN A 159 11.42 -3.35 -0.51
N VAL A 160 12.11 -3.07 -1.62
CA VAL A 160 13.17 -2.06 -1.65
C VAL A 160 12.59 -0.65 -1.44
N VAL A 161 11.46 -0.36 -2.08
CA VAL A 161 10.78 0.94 -1.95
C VAL A 161 10.27 1.17 -0.52
N GLU A 162 9.61 0.17 0.06
CA GLU A 162 9.00 0.24 1.40
C GLU A 162 10.03 0.16 2.54
N GLY A 163 11.18 -0.45 2.28
CA GLY A 163 12.29 -0.55 3.23
C GLY A 163 13.28 0.62 3.09
N GLU A 164 14.28 0.42 2.24
CA GLU A 164 15.45 1.29 2.10
C GLU A 164 15.07 2.71 1.67
N ILE A 165 14.24 2.83 0.65
CA ILE A 165 13.88 4.14 0.09
C ILE A 165 12.97 4.91 1.05
N ALA A 166 11.97 4.26 1.64
CA ALA A 166 11.14 4.88 2.67
C ALA A 166 11.96 5.37 3.88
N GLN A 167 13.02 4.64 4.25
CA GLN A 167 13.92 5.08 5.33
C GLN A 167 14.66 6.37 4.97
N MET A 168 15.14 6.54 3.74
CA MET A 168 15.77 7.79 3.28
C MET A 168 14.80 8.98 3.41
N PHE A 169 13.54 8.79 3.01
CA PHE A 169 12.51 9.81 3.16
C PHE A 169 12.16 10.11 4.63
N ARG A 170 12.13 9.09 5.51
CA ARG A 170 11.97 9.30 6.96
C ARG A 170 13.12 10.14 7.54
N GLN A 171 14.35 9.82 7.18
CA GLN A 171 15.53 10.55 7.66
C GLN A 171 15.51 12.00 7.15
N ALA A 172 15.17 12.21 5.87
CA ALA A 172 14.99 13.55 5.33
C ALA A 172 13.90 14.34 6.07
N ALA A 173 12.77 13.70 6.38
CA ALA A 173 11.68 14.34 7.13
C ALA A 173 12.11 14.78 8.54
N GLU A 174 12.93 13.98 9.22
CA GLU A 174 13.49 14.33 10.53
C GLU A 174 14.39 15.55 10.45
N LEU A 175 15.35 15.54 9.53
CA LEU A 175 16.28 16.65 9.31
C LEU A 175 15.58 17.94 8.87
N LEU A 176 14.51 17.85 8.07
CA LEU A 176 13.71 19.02 7.69
C LEU A 176 12.92 19.58 8.88
N ARG A 177 12.52 18.71 9.82
CA ARG A 177 11.80 19.12 11.03
C ARG A 177 12.73 19.87 11.97
N THR A 178 13.96 19.39 12.15
CA THR A 178 14.98 20.12 12.92
C THR A 178 15.30 21.44 12.23
N ALA A 179 15.49 21.45 10.90
CA ALA A 179 15.77 22.66 10.13
C ALA A 179 14.62 23.71 10.05
N GLY A 180 13.50 23.50 10.73
CA GLY A 180 12.39 24.46 10.80
C GLY A 180 11.44 24.48 9.60
N THR A 181 11.60 23.58 8.63
CA THR A 181 10.79 23.51 7.40
C THR A 181 9.61 22.55 7.53
N LYS A 182 8.65 22.88 8.40
CA LYS A 182 7.53 21.98 8.79
C LYS A 182 6.75 21.39 7.61
N THR A 183 6.51 22.15 6.55
CA THR A 183 5.76 21.67 5.37
C THR A 183 6.55 20.63 4.57
N ALA A 184 7.85 20.87 4.34
CA ALA A 184 8.71 19.94 3.62
C ALA A 184 8.91 18.66 4.43
N ALA A 185 9.13 18.79 5.75
CA ALA A 185 9.20 17.65 6.67
C ALA A 185 7.91 16.80 6.62
N ARG A 186 6.74 17.45 6.57
CA ARG A 186 5.46 16.76 6.46
C ARG A 186 5.34 15.97 5.16
N HIS A 187 5.62 16.58 4.00
CA HIS A 187 5.52 15.87 2.72
C HIS A 187 6.49 14.68 2.62
N ALA A 188 7.74 14.84 3.07
CA ALA A 188 8.70 13.74 3.10
C ALA A 188 8.26 12.61 4.04
N GLY A 189 7.71 12.96 5.20
CA GLY A 189 7.15 12.00 6.16
C GLY A 189 5.90 11.29 5.62
N ASP A 190 5.01 12.01 4.94
CA ASP A 190 3.79 11.47 4.34
C ASP A 190 4.11 10.46 3.24
N LEU A 191 5.13 10.73 2.41
CA LEU A 191 5.65 9.79 1.41
C LEU A 191 6.18 8.51 2.05
N ALA A 192 7.03 8.63 3.06
CA ALA A 192 7.57 7.46 3.74
C ALA A 192 6.49 6.63 4.44
N THR A 193 5.48 7.30 5.02
CA THR A 193 4.32 6.67 5.63
C THR A 193 3.47 5.97 4.57
N HIS A 194 3.26 6.60 3.41
CA HIS A 194 2.53 6.00 2.29
C HIS A 194 3.13 4.66 1.85
N PHE A 195 4.46 4.56 1.79
CA PHE A 195 5.15 3.30 1.48
C PHE A 195 4.97 2.28 2.61
N GLY A 196 5.15 2.67 3.88
CA GLY A 196 4.95 1.76 5.02
C GLY A 196 3.53 1.20 5.11
N GLN A 197 2.51 2.03 4.87
CA GLN A 197 1.10 1.63 4.91
C GLN A 197 0.74 0.58 3.85
N ASN A 198 1.34 0.62 2.66
CA ASN A 198 1.12 -0.39 1.63
C ASN A 198 1.66 -1.77 2.05
N SER A 199 2.80 -1.80 2.75
CA SER A 199 3.39 -3.03 3.28
C SER A 199 2.49 -3.67 4.32
N GLU A 200 2.02 -2.86 5.27
CA GLU A 200 1.11 -3.29 6.32
C GLU A 200 -0.23 -3.75 5.76
N PHE A 201 -0.77 -3.05 4.76
CA PHE A 201 -1.97 -3.51 4.06
C PHE A 201 -1.76 -4.89 3.42
N HIS A 202 -0.67 -5.10 2.67
CA HIS A 202 -0.39 -6.41 2.07
C HIS A 202 -0.15 -7.51 3.11
N ARG A 203 0.44 -7.18 4.26
CA ARG A 203 0.59 -8.11 5.39
C ARG A 203 -0.77 -8.50 5.95
N LEU A 204 -1.61 -7.52 6.26
CA LEU A 204 -2.95 -7.72 6.78
C LEU A 204 -3.81 -8.51 5.79
N MET A 205 -3.74 -8.23 4.48
CA MET A 205 -4.45 -9.01 3.46
C MET A 205 -4.04 -10.48 3.43
N ARG A 206 -2.76 -10.82 3.68
CA ARG A 206 -2.36 -12.23 3.83
C ARG A 206 -2.97 -12.87 5.07
N GLU A 207 -3.08 -12.11 6.15
CA GLU A 207 -3.73 -12.58 7.37
C GLU A 207 -5.24 -12.75 7.19
N VAL A 208 -5.88 -11.89 6.39
CA VAL A 208 -7.29 -12.04 5.99
C VAL A 208 -7.52 -13.39 5.33
N GLU A 209 -6.65 -13.83 4.42
CA GLU A 209 -6.82 -15.13 3.75
C GLU A 209 -6.69 -16.34 4.70
N LEU A 210 -5.98 -16.16 5.82
CA LEU A 210 -5.76 -17.20 6.84
C LEU A 210 -6.73 -17.11 8.02
N ALA A 211 -7.47 -16.01 8.14
CA ALA A 211 -8.35 -15.75 9.27
C ALA A 211 -9.50 -16.76 9.31
N ASP A 212 -9.80 -17.30 10.50
CA ASP A 212 -10.97 -18.16 10.70
C ASP A 212 -12.22 -17.31 10.88
N VAL A 213 -12.93 -17.08 9.78
CA VAL A 213 -14.17 -16.31 9.75
C VAL A 213 -15.41 -17.21 9.66
N ARG A 214 -15.33 -18.50 9.97
CA ARG A 214 -16.47 -19.40 9.76
C ARG A 214 -17.58 -19.17 10.78
N SER A 215 -18.82 -19.22 10.33
CA SER A 215 -20.01 -19.29 11.19
C SER A 215 -20.46 -20.75 11.39
N PRO A 216 -21.21 -21.04 12.47
CA PRO A 216 -22.00 -22.26 12.58
C PRO A 216 -23.06 -22.36 11.48
N VAL A 217 -23.51 -23.59 11.17
CA VAL A 217 -24.68 -23.82 10.31
C VAL A 217 -25.91 -23.15 10.93
N ASP A 218 -26.70 -22.46 10.10
CA ASP A 218 -27.86 -21.64 10.51
C ASP A 218 -27.51 -20.47 11.46
N GLY A 219 -26.21 -20.15 11.59
CA GLY A 219 -25.68 -19.21 12.57
C GLY A 219 -25.18 -17.89 12.03
N ALA A 220 -25.08 -17.72 10.71
CA ALA A 220 -24.46 -16.54 10.11
C ALA A 220 -25.39 -15.31 10.18
N ASN A 221 -24.94 -14.26 10.88
CA ASN A 221 -25.64 -12.98 10.93
C ASN A 221 -24.83 -11.87 10.24
N PHE A 222 -25.53 -11.05 9.47
CA PHE A 222 -25.01 -9.90 8.73
C PHE A 222 -25.77 -8.63 9.13
N TYR A 223 -25.20 -7.46 8.89
CA TYR A 223 -25.89 -6.20 9.16
C TYR A 223 -25.49 -5.08 8.20
N SER A 224 -26.41 -4.16 7.91
CA SER A 224 -26.09 -3.00 7.08
C SER A 224 -27.04 -1.82 7.26
N GLY A 225 -26.50 -0.62 7.30
CA GLY A 225 -27.27 0.61 7.49
C GLY A 225 -27.53 0.94 8.96
N LYS A 226 -28.51 1.80 9.20
CA LYS A 226 -28.81 2.38 10.52
C LYS A 226 -30.31 2.56 10.66
N ALA A 227 -30.83 2.39 11.87
CA ALA A 227 -32.21 2.71 12.19
C ALA A 227 -32.48 4.23 12.03
N THR A 228 -33.76 4.60 12.05
CA THR A 228 -34.26 5.97 11.95
C THR A 228 -33.68 6.88 13.03
N ASP A 229 -33.43 6.34 14.22
CA ASP A 229 -32.80 7.04 15.34
C ASP A 229 -31.26 7.13 15.24
N GLY A 230 -30.67 6.56 14.18
CA GLY A 230 -29.23 6.53 13.92
C GLY A 230 -28.48 5.34 14.49
N THR A 231 -29.16 4.42 15.19
CA THR A 231 -28.56 3.20 15.76
C THR A 231 -28.03 2.28 14.64
N PRO A 232 -26.73 1.90 14.64
CA PRO A 232 -26.20 0.98 13.65
C PRO A 232 -26.89 -0.39 13.67
N MET A 233 -27.14 -0.99 12.49
CA MET A 233 -27.72 -2.34 12.42
C MET A 233 -26.88 -3.41 13.13
N ARG A 234 -25.56 -3.17 13.31
CA ARG A 234 -24.67 -4.00 14.14
C ARG A 234 -25.26 -4.27 15.53
N VAL A 235 -25.81 -3.23 16.17
CA VAL A 235 -26.38 -3.34 17.53
C VAL A 235 -27.58 -4.27 17.56
N PHE A 236 -28.38 -4.31 16.50
CA PHE A 236 -29.53 -5.21 16.42
C PHE A 236 -29.08 -6.64 16.12
N ALA A 237 -28.11 -6.83 15.22
CA ALA A 237 -27.54 -8.14 14.93
C ALA A 237 -26.90 -8.77 16.17
N GLU A 238 -26.02 -8.02 16.85
CA GLU A 238 -25.27 -8.53 18.00
C GLU A 238 -26.14 -8.82 19.23
N LYS A 239 -27.33 -8.21 19.34
CA LYS A 239 -28.32 -8.57 20.36
C LYS A 239 -28.96 -9.94 20.14
N HIS A 240 -28.89 -10.46 18.91
CA HIS A 240 -29.51 -11.73 18.51
C HIS A 240 -28.48 -12.82 18.21
N THR A 241 -27.21 -12.53 18.48
CA THR A 241 -26.11 -13.49 18.43
C THR A 241 -25.62 -13.81 19.84
N ASP A 242 -25.07 -15.00 20.02
CA ASP A 242 -24.53 -15.49 21.29
C ASP A 242 -23.01 -15.74 21.24
N GLY A 243 -22.38 -15.48 20.09
CA GLY A 243 -20.96 -15.72 19.87
C GLY A 243 -20.60 -17.19 19.68
N VAL A 244 -21.57 -18.11 19.72
CA VAL A 244 -21.33 -19.56 19.75
C VAL A 244 -22.15 -20.29 18.69
N THR A 245 -23.48 -20.17 18.74
CA THR A 245 -24.40 -20.77 17.76
C THR A 245 -24.79 -19.79 16.67
N ARG A 246 -24.74 -18.49 16.98
CA ARG A 246 -25.02 -17.39 16.06
C ARG A 246 -23.97 -16.33 16.25
N VAL A 247 -23.39 -15.88 15.15
CA VAL A 247 -22.26 -14.94 15.15
C VAL A 247 -22.45 -13.87 14.08
N THR A 248 -21.97 -12.66 14.33
CA THR A 248 -21.58 -11.73 13.27
C THR A 248 -20.13 -12.03 12.83
N LEU A 249 -19.68 -11.41 11.74
CA LEU A 249 -18.30 -11.54 11.29
C LEU A 249 -17.30 -11.23 12.41
N GLU A 250 -17.52 -10.13 13.13
CA GLU A 250 -16.65 -9.63 14.20
C GLU A 250 -16.64 -10.54 15.44
N GLN A 251 -17.63 -11.42 15.59
CA GLN A 251 -17.67 -12.41 16.66
C GLN A 251 -16.96 -13.73 16.31
N THR A 252 -16.46 -13.87 15.07
CA THR A 252 -15.58 -14.98 14.70
C THR A 252 -14.15 -14.72 15.19
N PRO A 253 -13.32 -15.76 15.48
CA PRO A 253 -11.94 -15.54 15.90
C PRO A 253 -11.12 -14.71 14.92
N GLY A 254 -11.38 -14.88 13.62
CA GLY A 254 -10.77 -14.10 12.56
C GLY A 254 -11.27 -12.66 12.56
N GLY A 255 -12.58 -12.43 12.61
CA GLY A 255 -13.15 -11.09 12.59
C GLY A 255 -12.81 -10.25 13.83
N GLU A 256 -12.87 -10.85 15.02
CA GLU A 256 -12.54 -10.19 16.30
C GLU A 256 -11.13 -9.59 16.25
N ARG A 257 -10.16 -10.39 15.78
CA ARG A 257 -8.79 -9.92 15.60
C ARG A 257 -8.67 -8.68 14.72
N PHE A 258 -9.48 -8.57 13.66
CA PHE A 258 -9.45 -7.41 12.76
C PHE A 258 -10.28 -6.23 13.30
N ASP A 259 -11.32 -6.49 14.10
CA ASP A 259 -12.08 -5.48 14.84
C ASP A 259 -11.16 -4.77 15.86
N ASP A 260 -10.34 -5.55 16.58
CA ASP A 260 -9.34 -5.06 17.54
C ASP A 260 -8.26 -4.16 16.94
N LEU A 261 -7.99 -4.28 15.64
CA LEU A 261 -7.01 -3.43 14.95
C LEU A 261 -7.49 -1.99 14.75
N LEU A 262 -8.79 -1.73 14.93
CA LEU A 262 -9.40 -0.40 14.83
C LEU A 262 -8.96 0.33 13.55
N LEU A 263 -9.01 -0.37 12.41
CA LEU A 263 -8.37 0.07 11.15
C LEU A 263 -8.94 1.38 10.58
N PHE A 264 -10.10 1.83 11.07
CA PHE A 264 -10.74 3.09 10.70
C PHE A 264 -10.43 4.25 11.65
N GLU A 265 -9.78 3.99 12.79
CA GLU A 265 -9.46 4.99 13.80
C GLU A 265 -8.15 5.73 13.51
N ASN A 266 -7.98 6.87 14.17
CA ASN A 266 -6.73 7.64 14.10
C ASN A 266 -5.56 6.81 14.66
N GLY A 267 -4.51 6.65 13.86
CA GLY A 267 -3.35 5.82 14.19
C GLY A 267 -3.32 4.45 13.50
N SER A 268 -4.31 4.16 12.65
CA SER A 268 -4.33 2.96 11.81
C SER A 268 -3.03 2.81 10.99
N PRO A 269 -2.45 1.59 10.92
CA PRO A 269 -1.24 1.32 10.15
C PRO A 269 -1.48 1.34 8.62
N ILE A 270 -2.72 1.56 8.19
CA ILE A 270 -3.15 1.55 6.78
C ILE A 270 -4.15 2.69 6.51
N ARG A 271 -4.45 2.93 5.24
CA ARG A 271 -5.42 3.96 4.84
C ARG A 271 -6.85 3.46 4.98
N THR A 272 -7.80 4.38 5.11
CA THR A 272 -9.25 4.07 5.18
C THR A 272 -9.72 3.18 4.03
N GLY A 273 -9.35 3.48 2.78
CA GLY A 273 -9.72 2.63 1.65
C GLY A 273 -9.11 1.22 1.70
N GLN A 274 -7.89 1.09 2.24
CA GLN A 274 -7.25 -0.21 2.47
C GLN A 274 -7.94 -1.00 3.59
N ALA A 275 -8.40 -0.30 4.63
CA ALA A 275 -9.24 -0.90 5.66
C ALA A 275 -10.57 -1.40 5.07
N GLU A 276 -11.22 -0.61 4.20
CA GLU A 276 -12.42 -1.05 3.47
C GLU A 276 -12.17 -2.31 2.64
N ASP A 277 -11.04 -2.40 1.93
CA ASP A 277 -10.67 -3.58 1.14
C ASP A 277 -10.44 -4.83 2.02
N ILE A 278 -9.82 -4.67 3.19
CA ILE A 278 -9.66 -5.75 4.18
C ILE A 278 -11.01 -6.27 4.65
N TRP A 279 -11.90 -5.36 5.09
CA TRP A 279 -13.22 -5.73 5.58
C TRP A 279 -14.08 -6.31 4.48
N ARG A 280 -13.96 -5.80 3.25
CA ARG A 280 -14.63 -6.36 2.07
C ARG A 280 -14.23 -7.82 1.85
N ARG A 281 -12.93 -8.13 1.89
CA ARG A 281 -12.45 -9.51 1.68
C ARG A 281 -12.80 -10.43 2.85
N LEU A 282 -12.75 -9.96 4.10
CA LEU A 282 -13.23 -10.74 5.26
C LEU A 282 -14.72 -11.08 5.13
N SER A 283 -15.53 -10.09 4.73
CA SER A 283 -16.98 -10.23 4.56
C SER A 283 -17.35 -11.17 3.42
N GLU A 284 -16.60 -11.11 2.30
CA GLU A 284 -16.73 -12.06 1.19
C GLU A 284 -16.46 -13.50 1.67
N ARG A 285 -15.32 -13.74 2.35
CA ARG A 285 -14.97 -15.06 2.88
C ARG A 285 -16.00 -15.57 3.91
N TYR A 286 -16.57 -14.67 4.70
CA TYR A 286 -17.62 -15.00 5.66
C TYR A 286 -18.91 -15.46 4.96
N ALA A 287 -19.34 -14.74 3.93
CA ALA A 287 -20.50 -15.07 3.12
C ALA A 287 -20.31 -16.37 2.30
N GLU A 288 -19.14 -16.56 1.69
CA GLU A 288 -18.77 -17.80 0.98
C GLU A 288 -18.72 -19.01 1.91
N GLY A 289 -18.37 -18.82 3.19
CA GLY A 289 -18.29 -19.88 4.19
C GLY A 289 -19.61 -20.19 4.91
N ALA A 290 -20.64 -19.36 4.74
CA ALA A 290 -21.91 -19.51 5.42
C ALA A 290 -22.69 -20.73 4.93
N GLN A 291 -23.48 -21.34 5.81
CA GLN A 291 -24.24 -22.56 5.52
C GLN A 291 -25.62 -22.51 6.19
N GLY A 292 -26.64 -23.04 5.53
CA GLY A 292 -28.00 -23.10 6.07
C GLY A 292 -28.76 -21.78 5.92
N GLU A 293 -29.57 -21.43 6.90
CA GLU A 293 -30.28 -20.14 6.97
C GLU A 293 -29.35 -19.03 7.48
N VAL A 294 -29.29 -17.92 6.76
CA VAL A 294 -28.55 -16.72 7.17
C VAL A 294 -29.51 -15.59 7.48
N THR A 295 -29.17 -14.76 8.46
CA THR A 295 -29.99 -13.61 8.88
C THR A 295 -29.25 -12.30 8.58
N ALA A 296 -29.93 -11.34 7.97
CA ALA A 296 -29.37 -10.03 7.66
C ALA A 296 -30.22 -8.92 8.26
N TRP A 297 -29.63 -8.11 9.14
CA TRP A 297 -30.27 -6.99 9.80
C TRP A 297 -30.00 -5.71 8.98
N SER A 298 -31.01 -5.21 8.29
CA SER A 298 -30.80 -4.16 7.28
C SER A 298 -31.88 -3.10 7.31
N HIS A 299 -31.47 -1.84 7.43
CA HIS A 299 -32.34 -0.69 7.26
C HIS A 299 -31.65 0.39 6.43
N ASN A 300 -32.26 0.72 5.29
CA ASN A 300 -31.77 1.73 4.33
C ASN A 300 -30.23 1.69 4.09
N PRO A 301 -29.66 0.52 3.72
CA PRO A 301 -28.22 0.41 3.50
C PRO A 301 -27.80 1.25 2.29
N ARG A 302 -26.60 1.85 2.36
CA ARG A 302 -26.02 2.58 1.22
C ARG A 302 -25.90 1.64 0.02
N VAL A 303 -26.13 2.17 -1.19
CA VAL A 303 -26.04 1.41 -2.44
C VAL A 303 -24.68 0.72 -2.59
N ASN A 304 -23.60 1.39 -2.18
CA ASN A 304 -22.23 0.88 -2.22
C ASN A 304 -21.76 0.20 -0.91
N SER A 305 -22.68 -0.22 -0.03
CA SER A 305 -22.32 -0.94 1.19
C SER A 305 -21.71 -2.31 0.89
N ILE A 306 -20.88 -2.82 1.80
CA ILE A 306 -20.30 -4.17 1.71
C ILE A 306 -21.41 -5.22 1.59
N TRP A 307 -22.50 -5.07 2.35
CA TRP A 307 -23.70 -5.90 2.22
C TRP A 307 -24.23 -5.98 0.78
N ASN A 308 -24.50 -4.83 0.16
CA ASN A 308 -25.10 -4.80 -1.18
C ASN A 308 -24.14 -5.22 -2.29
N THR A 309 -22.85 -4.96 -2.13
CA THR A 309 -21.86 -5.13 -3.20
C THR A 309 -21.05 -6.42 -3.10
N VAL A 310 -21.00 -7.05 -1.92
CA VAL A 310 -20.13 -8.20 -1.65
C VAL A 310 -20.89 -9.33 -0.95
N GLU A 311 -21.41 -9.10 0.26
CA GLU A 311 -21.96 -10.20 1.07
C GLU A 311 -23.21 -10.81 0.44
N LYS A 312 -24.19 -9.99 0.06
CA LYS A 312 -25.43 -10.48 -0.55
C LYS A 312 -25.17 -11.22 -1.88
N PRO A 313 -24.40 -10.68 -2.84
CA PRO A 313 -24.05 -11.43 -4.04
C PRO A 313 -23.31 -12.75 -3.78
N ALA A 314 -22.42 -12.79 -2.79
CA ALA A 314 -21.69 -14.01 -2.42
C ALA A 314 -22.63 -15.06 -1.80
N LEU A 315 -23.54 -14.64 -0.92
CA LEU A 315 -24.57 -15.51 -0.34
C LEU A 315 -25.51 -16.08 -1.41
N GLU A 316 -25.93 -15.27 -2.39
CA GLU A 316 -26.80 -15.72 -3.49
C GLU A 316 -26.12 -16.75 -4.42
N GLN A 317 -24.79 -16.73 -4.51
CA GLN A 317 -23.99 -17.69 -5.29
C GLN A 317 -23.62 -18.94 -4.48
N ASN A 318 -23.69 -18.89 -3.15
CA ASN A 318 -23.31 -19.97 -2.26
C ASN A 318 -24.42 -21.03 -2.17
N SER A 319 -24.21 -22.18 -2.80
CA SER A 319 -25.19 -23.28 -2.83
C SER A 319 -25.44 -23.95 -1.48
N ALA A 320 -24.60 -23.71 -0.47
CA ALA A 320 -24.82 -24.19 0.89
C ALA A 320 -25.77 -23.29 1.70
N VAL A 321 -26.07 -22.07 1.20
CA VAL A 321 -27.08 -21.18 1.80
C VAL A 321 -28.46 -21.61 1.30
N THR A 322 -29.34 -21.94 2.23
CA THR A 322 -30.70 -22.42 1.92
C THR A 322 -31.75 -21.31 1.95
N LYS A 323 -31.49 -20.24 2.72
CA LYS A 323 -32.40 -19.11 2.89
C LYS A 323 -31.65 -17.87 3.39
N ILE A 324 -32.00 -16.70 2.85
CA ILE A 324 -31.52 -15.39 3.32
C ILE A 324 -32.72 -14.64 3.92
N SER A 325 -32.73 -14.50 5.25
CA SER A 325 -33.78 -13.79 5.99
C SER A 325 -33.34 -12.36 6.27
N VAL A 326 -33.90 -11.39 5.55
CA VAL A 326 -33.65 -9.96 5.80
C VAL A 326 -34.67 -9.42 6.79
N ILE A 327 -34.19 -8.86 7.89
CA ILE A 327 -34.99 -8.25 8.95
C ILE A 327 -34.70 -6.76 8.97
N ASP A 328 -35.74 -5.95 8.82
CA ASP A 328 -35.71 -4.51 9.03
C ASP A 328 -36.44 -4.21 10.35
N PRO A 329 -35.72 -3.82 11.42
CA PRO A 329 -36.33 -3.48 12.72
C PRO A 329 -37.29 -2.28 12.68
N ASP A 330 -37.20 -1.46 11.63
CA ASP A 330 -37.87 -0.17 11.48
C ASP A 330 -38.92 -0.16 10.33
N ALA A 331 -39.18 -1.32 9.71
CA ALA A 331 -40.15 -1.47 8.61
C ALA A 331 -41.62 -1.40 9.05
#